data_AF-A0A3M0HLG7-F1
#
_entry.id   AF-A0A3M0HLG7-F1
#
_cell.length_a   1.000
_cell.length_b   1.000
_cell.length_c   1.000
_cell.angle_alpha   90.00
_cell.angle_beta   90.00
_cell.angle_gamma   90.00
#
_symmetry.space_group_name_H-M   'P 1'
#
loop_
_entity.id
_entity.type
_entity.pdbx_description
1 polymer ?
#
loop_
_entity_poly.entity_id
_entity_poly.type
_entity_poly.pdbx_seq_one_letter_code
_entity_poly.pdbx_strand_id
1 'polypeptide(L)'
;MIRSARMVLTCHWSARRIQRYLDADPAAPLGTDEIRRLEAHLAVCEKCRAAELEFKQISAALSRWTVDTMPDEDSVQHIRRFMDRLTGENT
;
A
#
# COMPACT_ATOMS: atom_id res chain seq x y z
N MET A 1 -29.53 -3.19 -19.82
CA MET A 1 -28.96 -4.11 -18.81
C MET A 1 -27.44 -4.32 -18.93
N ILE A 2 -26.90 -4.58 -20.13
CA ILE A 2 -25.46 -4.87 -20.34
C ILE A 2 -24.52 -3.79 -19.77
N ARG A 3 -24.88 -2.51 -19.88
CA ARG A 3 -24.08 -1.37 -19.41
C ARG A 3 -23.92 -1.34 -17.88
N SER A 4 -24.98 -1.68 -17.15
CA SER A 4 -24.97 -1.74 -15.67
C SER A 4 -24.16 -2.93 -15.16
N ALA A 5 -24.29 -4.11 -15.78
CA ALA A 5 -23.48 -5.28 -15.44
C ALA A 5 -21.99 -5.02 -15.68
N ARG A 6 -21.64 -4.38 -16.80
CA ARG A 6 -20.25 -3.99 -17.10
C ARG A 6 -19.71 -3.01 -16.06
N MET A 7 -20.50 -2.02 -15.64
CA MET A 7 -20.11 -1.07 -14.59
C MET A 7 -19.81 -1.78 -13.26
N VAL A 8 -20.68 -2.69 -12.82
CA VAL A 8 -20.49 -3.45 -11.58
C VAL A 8 -19.21 -4.30 -11.64
N LEU A 9 -18.95 -4.95 -12.78
CA LEU A 9 -17.72 -5.73 -12.98
C LEU A 9 -16.46 -4.85 -12.95
N THR A 10 -16.52 -3.67 -13.56
CA THR A 10 -15.39 -2.72 -13.50
C THR A 10 -15.18 -2.17 -12.10
N CYS A 11 -16.25 -1.83 -11.36
CA CYS A 11 -16.15 -1.39 -9.97
C CYS A 11 -15.55 -2.47 -9.08
N HIS A 12 -16.00 -3.72 -9.21
CA HIS A 12 -15.48 -4.84 -8.43
C HIS A 12 -14.00 -5.13 -8.74
N TRP A 13 -13.64 -5.08 -10.02
CA TRP A 13 -12.25 -5.24 -10.45
C TRP A 13 -11.35 -4.14 -9.89
N SER A 14 -11.80 -2.88 -9.95
CA SER A 14 -11.07 -1.72 -9.43
C SER A 14 -10.94 -1.77 -7.91
N ALA A 15 -12.04 -2.01 -7.18
CA ALA A 15 -12.05 -2.09 -5.73
C ALA A 15 -11.03 -3.10 -5.17
N ARG A 16 -10.87 -4.26 -5.83
CA ARG A 16 -9.87 -5.28 -5.46
C ARG A 16 -8.41 -4.90 -5.76
N ARG A 17 -8.17 -3.79 -6.45
CA ARG A 17 -6.84 -3.35 -6.91
C ARG A 17 -6.39 -2.01 -6.34
N ILE A 18 -7.31 -1.19 -5.81
CA ILE A 18 -6.98 0.12 -5.22
C ILE A 18 -5.88 -0.02 -4.16
N GLN A 19 -6.03 -0.96 -3.22
CA GLN A 19 -5.03 -1.12 -2.16
C GLN A 19 -3.64 -1.48 -2.71
N ARG A 20 -3.55 -2.49 -3.59
CA ARG A 20 -2.27 -2.86 -4.23
C ARG A 20 -1.66 -1.72 -5.05
N TYR A 21 -2.51 -0.92 -5.70
CA TYR A 21 -2.07 0.27 -6.43
C TYR A 21 -1.46 1.33 -5.51
N LEU A 22 -2.06 1.55 -4.33
CA LEU A 22 -1.60 2.55 -3.36
C LEU A 22 -0.38 2.10 -2.56
N ASP A 23 -0.33 0.82 -2.18
CA ASP A 23 0.76 0.28 -1.37
C ASP A 23 2.05 0.05 -2.19
N ALA A 24 1.98 0.19 -3.53
CA ALA A 24 3.07 -0.09 -4.46
C ALA A 24 3.76 -1.43 -4.15
N ASP A 25 2.96 -2.44 -3.80
CA ASP A 25 3.42 -3.71 -3.25
C ASP A 25 4.48 -4.35 -4.17
N PRO A 26 5.77 -4.41 -3.74
CA PRO A 26 6.83 -4.94 -4.56
C PRO A 26 6.68 -6.45 -4.82
N ALA A 27 5.90 -7.16 -4.00
CA ALA A 27 5.59 -8.58 -4.21
C ALA A 27 4.49 -8.81 -5.26
N ALA A 28 3.72 -7.78 -5.62
CA ALA A 28 2.62 -7.88 -6.57
C ALA A 28 2.42 -6.59 -7.40
N PRO A 29 3.40 -6.21 -8.24
CA PRO A 29 3.31 -5.00 -9.04
C PRO A 29 2.15 -5.09 -10.05
N LEU A 30 1.42 -3.99 -10.19
CA LEU A 30 0.40 -3.87 -11.24
C LEU A 30 1.06 -3.54 -12.57
N GLY A 31 0.58 -4.18 -13.64
CA GLY A 31 1.02 -3.83 -14.99
C GLY A 31 0.57 -2.41 -15.38
N THR A 32 1.30 -1.75 -16.29
CA THR A 32 0.99 -0.38 -16.73
C THR A 32 -0.42 -0.24 -17.31
N ASP A 33 -0.91 -1.25 -18.02
CA ASP A 33 -2.28 -1.26 -18.55
C ASP A 33 -3.35 -1.43 -17.45
N GLU A 34 -3.05 -2.19 -16.39
CA GLU A 34 -3.93 -2.29 -15.23
C GLU A 34 -4.00 -0.96 -14.49
N ILE A 35 -2.86 -0.28 -14.31
CA ILE A 35 -2.79 1.05 -13.71
C ILE A 35 -3.65 2.03 -14.52
N ARG A 36 -3.42 2.13 -15.84
CA ARG A 36 -4.18 3.03 -16.71
C ARG A 36 -5.69 2.75 -16.65
N ARG A 37 -6.09 1.48 -16.63
CA ARG A 37 -7.49 1.07 -16.52
C ARG A 37 -8.09 1.46 -15.17
N LEU A 38 -7.34 1.30 -14.09
CA LEU A 38 -7.77 1.67 -12.74
C LEU A 38 -7.97 3.18 -12.63
N GLU A 39 -6.99 3.97 -13.07
CA GLU A 39 -7.06 5.44 -13.08
C GLU A 39 -8.24 5.96 -13.89
N ALA A 40 -8.46 5.40 -15.09
CA ALA A 40 -9.60 5.76 -15.92
C ALA A 40 -10.94 5.48 -15.24
N HIS A 41 -11.03 4.41 -14.43
CA HIS A 41 -12.24 4.10 -13.66
C HIS A 41 -12.41 5.01 -12.44
N LEU A 42 -11.31 5.29 -11.71
CA LEU A 42 -11.33 6.20 -10.56
C LEU A 42 -11.75 7.62 -10.96
N ALA A 43 -11.45 8.05 -12.18
CA ALA A 43 -11.87 9.33 -12.72
C ALA A 43 -13.40 9.47 -12.93
N VAL A 44 -14.15 8.35 -12.97
CA VAL A 44 -15.59 8.36 -13.29
C VAL A 44 -16.49 7.71 -12.24
N CYS A 45 -15.91 7.00 -11.26
CA CYS A 45 -16.66 6.28 -10.24
C CYS A 45 -16.45 6.86 -8.85
N GLU A 46 -17.43 7.61 -8.36
CA GLU A 46 -17.40 8.22 -7.02
C GLU A 46 -17.19 7.20 -5.90
N LYS A 47 -17.78 6.01 -5.99
CA LYS A 47 -17.62 4.98 -4.96
C LYS A 47 -16.17 4.49 -4.85
N CYS A 48 -15.52 4.24 -5.99
CA CYS A 48 -14.13 3.81 -5.99
C CYS A 48 -13.19 4.96 -5.61
N ARG A 49 -13.53 6.19 -5.99
CA ARG A 49 -12.81 7.41 -5.62
C ARG A 49 -12.85 7.66 -4.10
N ALA A 50 -14.00 7.47 -3.47
CA ALA A 50 -14.14 7.56 -2.02
C ALA A 50 -13.27 6.52 -1.31
N ALA A 51 -13.30 5.26 -1.76
CA ALA A 51 -12.45 4.21 -1.21
C ALA A 51 -10.95 4.52 -1.36
N GLU A 52 -10.51 5.04 -2.51
CA GLU A 52 -9.12 5.48 -2.71
C GLU A 52 -8.71 6.55 -1.69
N LEU A 53 -9.59 7.52 -1.43
CA LEU A 53 -9.33 8.58 -0.46
C LEU A 53 -9.22 8.04 0.97
N GLU A 54 -10.11 7.12 1.37
CA GLU A 54 -10.05 6.46 2.68
C GLU A 54 -8.73 5.73 2.89
N PHE A 55 -8.30 4.93 1.91
CA PHE A 55 -7.01 4.22 2.00
C PHE A 55 -5.83 5.19 2.11
N LYS A 56 -5.84 6.30 1.36
CA LYS A 56 -4.81 7.34 1.47
C LYS A 56 -4.77 7.98 2.86
N GLN A 57 -5.93 8.23 3.47
CA GLN A 57 -6.01 8.76 4.83
C GLN A 57 -5.44 7.79 5.87
N ILE A 58 -5.78 6.50 5.75
CA ILE A 58 -5.25 5.44 6.61
C ILE A 58 -3.73 5.34 6.45
N SER A 59 -3.22 5.27 5.21
CA SER A 59 -1.78 5.22 4.93
C SER A 59 -1.04 6.42 5.53
N ALA A 60 -1.60 7.63 5.41
CA ALA A 60 -1.02 8.82 6.01
C ALA A 60 -1.03 8.79 7.55
N ALA A 61 -2.10 8.27 8.16
CA ALA A 61 -2.18 8.11 9.60
C ALA A 61 -1.16 7.09 10.11
N LEU A 62 -1.04 5.94 9.44
CA LEU A 62 -0.05 4.92 9.76
C LEU A 62 1.38 5.45 9.59
N SER A 63 1.66 6.16 8.50
CA SER A 63 2.97 6.76 8.26
C SER A 63 3.38 7.73 9.37
N ARG A 64 2.45 8.58 9.85
CA ARG A 64 2.73 9.47 10.99
C ARG A 64 3.01 8.69 12.26
N TRP A 65 2.19 7.68 12.56
CA TRP A 65 2.40 6.84 13.73
C TRP A 65 3.74 6.09 13.68
N THR A 66 4.15 5.61 12.51
CA THR A 66 5.46 4.98 12.31
C THR A 66 6.59 5.97 12.60
N VAL A 67 6.51 7.21 12.11
CA VAL A 67 7.52 8.24 12.42
C VAL A 67 7.58 8.50 13.92
N ASP A 68 6.44 8.59 14.59
CA ASP A 68 6.38 8.86 16.04
C ASP A 68 6.85 7.68 16.91
N THR A 69 6.81 6.45 16.38
CA THR A 69 7.13 5.21 17.12
C THR A 69 8.45 4.58 16.65
N MET A 70 9.12 5.16 15.65
CA MET A 70 10.41 4.67 15.17
C MET A 70 11.43 4.71 16.32
N PRO A 71 12.11 3.59 16.61
CA PRO A 71 13.19 3.58 17.59
C PRO A 71 14.26 4.60 17.21
N ASP A 72 14.89 5.22 18.20
CA ASP A 72 16.00 6.12 17.92
C ASP A 72 17.14 5.33 17.24
N GLU A 73 17.82 5.98 16.29
CA GLU A 73 18.86 5.36 15.48
C GLU A 73 19.99 4.79 16.35
N ASP A 74 20.31 5.44 17.47
CA ASP A 74 21.36 4.98 18.39
C ASP A 74 20.98 3.65 19.07
N SER A 75 19.72 3.48 19.48
CA SER A 75 19.18 2.21 19.98
C SER A 75 19.21 1.11 18.92
N VAL A 76 18.86 1.41 17.67
CA VAL A 76 18.95 0.46 16.56
C VAL A 76 20.41 0.02 16.35
N GLN A 77 21.34 0.97 16.33
CA GLN A 77 22.78 0.68 16.18
C GLN A 77 23.36 -0.06 17.39
N HIS A 78 22.82 0.17 18.58
CA HIS A 78 23.21 -0.58 19.78
C HIS A 78 22.79 -2.04 19.65
N ILE A 79 21.54 -2.32 19.26
CA ILE A 79 21.03 -3.67 19.08
C ILE A 79 21.79 -4.40 17.95
N ARG A 80 22.06 -3.73 16.82
CA ARG A 80 22.89 -4.31 15.74
C ARG A 80 24.27 -4.74 16.24
N ARG A 81 24.98 -3.84 16.92
CA ARG A 81 26.29 -4.15 17.52
C ARG A 81 26.23 -5.24 18.59
N PHE A 82 25.12 -5.34 19.32
CA PHE A 82 24.90 -6.42 20.28
C PHE A 82 24.69 -7.77 19.57
N MET A 83 23.87 -7.82 18.53
CA MET A 83 23.68 -9.03 17.72
C MET A 83 24.98 -9.48 17.04
N ASP A 84 25.73 -8.54 16.45
CA ASP A 84 27.00 -8.83 15.78
C ASP A 84 28.00 -9.50 16.74
N ARG A 85 28.02 -9.09 18.01
CA ARG A 85 28.83 -9.75 19.06
C ARG A 85 28.37 -11.17 19.33
N LEU A 86 27.07 -11.38 19.55
CA LEU A 86 26.52 -12.71 19.83
C LEU A 86 26.73 -13.72 18.68
N THR A 87 26.68 -13.24 17.44
CA THR A 87 26.92 -14.08 16.26
C THR A 87 28.41 -14.24 15.93
N GLY A 88 29.23 -13.25 16.26
CA GLY A 88 30.68 -13.27 16.04
C GLY A 88 31.48 -14.05 17.10
N GLU A 89 30.94 -14.19 18.32
CA GLU A 89 31.55 -14.96 19.42
C GLU A 89 31.29 -16.48 19.34
N ASN A 90 30.60 -16.95 18.30
CA ASN A 90 30.28 -18.37 18.07
C ASN A 90 31.17 -19.07 17.01
N THR A 91 32.39 -18.58 16.76
CA THR A 91 33.40 -19.28 15.93
C THR A 91 34.69 -19.49 16.71
#